data_AF-A0A957MZY7-F1
#
_entry.id   AF-A0A957MZY7-F1
#
_cell.length_a   1.000
_cell.length_b   1.000
_cell.length_c   1.000
_cell.angle_alpha   90.00
_cell.angle_beta   90.00
_cell.angle_gamma   90.00
#
_symmetry.space_group_name_H-M   'P 1'
#
loop_
_entity.id
_entity.type
_entity.pdbx_description
1 polymer ?
#
loop_
_entity_poly.entity_id
_entity_poly.type
_entity_poly.pdbx_seq_one_letter_code
_entity_poly.pdbx_strand_id
1 'polypeptide(L)'
;MTTPISNRDQTLGAGYAVTLPVYEGPLDLLLRMIETQEMDISVVSLMSVTDQYLRTLNQLEEIEAGALAEFLVIASRLLYIKSYHLLPKPRPPVDDEEEASGDALVRQLLEYRRFKEAASALRLREEAGMRVYLRTAPRPDVEKRLDLSNV
;
A
#
# COMPACT_ATOMS: atom_id res chain seq x y z
N MET A 1 24.35 8.53 40.40
CA MET A 1 23.27 9.37 39.82
C MET A 1 23.24 9.09 38.33
N THR A 2 22.36 8.18 37.91
CA THR A 2 22.27 7.70 36.51
C THR A 2 21.02 8.31 35.90
N THR A 3 21.20 9.21 34.94
CA THR A 3 20.11 9.80 34.17
C THR A 3 19.65 8.78 33.12
N PRO A 4 18.35 8.46 33.00
CA PRO A 4 17.87 7.62 31.91
C PRO A 4 17.85 8.42 30.61
N ILE A 5 18.30 7.78 29.53
CA ILE A 5 18.24 8.33 28.18
C ILE A 5 16.78 8.28 27.76
N SER A 6 16.13 9.45 27.73
CA SER A 6 14.74 9.60 27.30
C SER A 6 14.64 9.35 25.80
N ASN A 7 13.82 8.36 25.45
CA ASN A 7 13.51 7.95 24.10
C ASN A 7 12.88 9.12 23.31
N ARG A 8 13.56 9.60 22.27
CA ARG A 8 13.04 10.55 21.30
C ARG A 8 12.80 9.82 19.98
N ASP A 9 11.73 9.06 19.93
CA ASP A 9 11.06 8.69 18.68
C ASP A 9 9.63 9.25 18.72
N GLN A 10 9.52 10.47 18.20
CA GLN A 10 8.29 11.18 17.82
C GLN A 10 8.74 12.03 16.62
N THR A 11 8.21 11.96 15.40
CA THR A 11 7.09 11.24 14.78
C THR A 11 7.39 11.25 13.28
N LEU A 12 7.65 10.08 12.68
CA LEU A 12 7.67 9.96 11.22
C LEU A 12 6.22 9.81 10.75
N GLY A 13 5.71 10.85 10.09
CA GLY A 13 4.51 10.87 9.24
C GLY A 13 3.33 10.03 9.72
N ALA A 14 2.34 10.68 10.33
CA ALA A 14 1.01 10.11 10.51
C ALA A 14 0.34 9.89 9.14
N GLY A 15 0.74 8.83 8.44
CA GLY A 15 -0.11 8.17 7.47
C GLY A 15 -1.25 7.54 8.26
N TYR A 16 -2.44 8.14 8.16
CA TYR A 16 -3.65 7.59 8.74
C TYR A 16 -3.94 6.25 8.06
N ALA A 17 -3.44 5.17 8.64
CA ALA A 17 -3.86 3.83 8.30
C ALA A 17 -5.26 3.64 8.89
N VAL A 18 -6.28 4.11 8.17
CA VAL A 18 -7.66 3.79 8.49
C VAL A 18 -7.84 2.32 8.19
N THR A 19 -7.82 1.52 9.24
CA THR A 19 -8.29 0.14 9.19
C THR A 19 -9.81 0.20 9.30
N LEU A 20 -10.49 -0.01 8.16
CA LEU A 20 -11.79 -0.69 8.24
C LEU A 20 -11.56 -1.99 9.03
N PRO A 21 -12.57 -2.58 9.68
CA PRO A 21 -12.40 -3.85 10.38
C PRO A 21 -11.77 -4.97 9.52
N VAL A 22 -11.69 -4.79 8.19
CA VAL A 22 -11.20 -5.75 7.21
C VAL A 22 -10.23 -5.16 6.13
N TYR A 23 -10.00 -3.84 6.04
CA TYR A 23 -9.25 -3.22 4.91
C TYR A 23 -8.39 -2.02 5.29
N GLU A 24 -7.24 -1.87 4.61
CA GLU A 24 -6.29 -0.76 4.78
C GLU A 24 -6.50 0.37 3.75
N GLY A 25 -7.76 0.78 3.54
CA GLY A 25 -8.13 1.90 2.65
C GLY A 25 -8.83 1.51 1.34
N PRO A 26 -9.12 2.49 0.46
CA PRO A 26 -9.99 2.28 -0.70
C PRO A 26 -9.33 1.48 -1.83
N LEU A 27 -8.01 1.60 -2.01
CA LEU A 27 -7.27 0.83 -3.02
C LEU A 27 -7.21 -0.66 -2.66
N ASP A 28 -7.07 -0.98 -1.37
CA ASP A 28 -7.08 -2.36 -0.88
C ASP A 28 -8.43 -3.02 -1.10
N LEU A 29 -9.52 -2.29 -0.81
CA LEU A 29 -10.88 -2.74 -1.06
C LEU A 29 -11.09 -3.05 -2.56
N LEU A 30 -10.67 -2.15 -3.45
CA LEU A 30 -10.76 -2.37 -4.90
C LEU A 30 -9.95 -3.58 -5.36
N LEU A 31 -8.70 -3.69 -4.91
CA LEU A 31 -7.83 -4.80 -5.27
C LEU A 31 -8.47 -6.14 -4.88
N ARG A 32 -9.00 -6.24 -3.67
CA ARG A 32 -9.67 -7.45 -3.19
C ARG A 32 -10.95 -7.77 -3.98
N MET A 33 -11.75 -6.77 -4.35
CA MET A 33 -12.94 -6.98 -5.18
C MET A 33 -12.57 -7.55 -6.56
N ILE A 34 -11.51 -7.00 -7.18
CA ILE A 34 -11.00 -7.47 -8.48
C ILE A 34 -10.47 -8.91 -8.37
N GLU A 35 -9.68 -9.20 -7.34
CA GLU A 35 -9.13 -10.53 -7.07
C GLU A 35 -10.24 -11.57 -6.80
N THR A 36 -11.28 -11.21 -6.04
CA THR A 36 -12.39 -12.11 -5.70
C THR A 36 -13.21 -12.52 -6.93
N GLN A 37 -13.25 -11.67 -7.95
CA GLN A 37 -13.91 -11.94 -9.22
C GLN A 37 -12.97 -12.58 -10.27
N GLU A 38 -11.74 -12.93 -9.88
CA GLU A 38 -10.72 -13.53 -10.75
C GLU A 38 -10.42 -12.69 -12.01
N MET A 39 -10.48 -11.36 -11.89
CA MET A 39 -10.22 -10.44 -13.00
C MET A 39 -8.81 -9.83 -12.93
N ASP A 40 -8.26 -9.49 -14.09
CA ASP A 40 -7.03 -8.69 -14.18
C ASP A 40 -7.28 -7.23 -13.77
N ILE A 41 -6.24 -6.52 -13.33
CA ILE A 41 -6.36 -5.09 -13.01
C ILE A 41 -6.45 -4.29 -14.32
N SER A 42 -7.66 -3.91 -14.70
CA SER A 42 -7.96 -3.19 -15.95
C SER A 42 -9.12 -2.21 -15.77
N VAL A 43 -9.31 -1.32 -16.73
CA VAL A 43 -10.44 -0.38 -16.76
C VAL A 43 -11.79 -1.11 -16.77
N VAL A 44 -11.89 -2.22 -17.50
CA VAL A 44 -13.11 -3.04 -17.55
C VAL A 44 -13.44 -3.60 -16.17
N SER A 45 -12.40 -4.09 -15.46
CA SER A 45 -12.52 -4.62 -14.10
C SER A 45 -12.91 -3.53 -13.11
N LEU A 46 -12.40 -2.31 -13.25
CA LEU A 46 -12.82 -1.17 -12.42
C LEU A 46 -14.31 -0.89 -12.60
N MET A 47 -14.79 -0.84 -13.85
CA MET A 47 -16.20 -0.58 -14.16
C MET A 47 -17.14 -1.68 -13.63
N SER A 48 -16.70 -2.94 -13.64
CA SER A 48 -17.50 -4.07 -13.13
C SER A 48 -17.58 -4.07 -11.60
N VAL A 49 -16.51 -3.69 -10.89
CA VAL A 49 -16.52 -3.61 -9.42
C VAL A 49 -17.12 -2.32 -8.87
N THR A 50 -17.32 -1.27 -9.67
CA THR A 50 -17.88 0.03 -9.21
C THR A 50 -19.18 -0.12 -8.42
N ASP A 51 -20.13 -0.93 -8.89
CA ASP A 51 -21.42 -1.08 -8.20
C ASP A 51 -21.26 -1.84 -6.87
N GLN A 52 -20.32 -2.78 -6.83
CA GLN A 52 -19.97 -3.48 -5.59
C GLN A 52 -19.32 -2.52 -4.59
N TYR A 53 -18.39 -1.68 -5.05
CA TYR A 53 -17.72 -0.68 -4.23
C TYR A 53 -18.72 0.28 -3.58
N LEU A 54 -19.64 0.86 -4.37
CA LEU A 54 -20.67 1.77 -3.86
C LEU A 54 -21.64 1.09 -2.87
N ARG A 55 -22.01 -0.18 -3.13
CA ARG A 55 -22.83 -0.95 -2.18
C ARG A 55 -22.11 -1.16 -0.85
N THR A 56 -20.82 -1.47 -0.87
CA THR A 56 -20.03 -1.60 0.35
C THR A 56 -19.97 -0.28 1.10
N LEU A 57 -19.77 0.86 0.43
CA LEU A 57 -19.80 2.17 1.09
C LEU A 57 -21.13 2.49 1.77
N ASN A 58 -22.25 2.18 1.14
CA ASN A 58 -23.58 2.41 1.72
C ASN A 58 -23.87 1.52 2.93
N GLN A 59 -23.16 0.42 3.12
CA GLN A 59 -23.30 -0.47 4.29
C GLN A 59 -22.46 -0.01 5.48
N LEU A 60 -21.61 0.99 5.28
CA LEU A 60 -20.59 1.42 6.24
C LEU A 60 -21.00 2.70 6.99
N GLU A 61 -22.30 2.93 7.19
CA GLU A 61 -22.89 4.17 7.75
C GLU A 61 -22.33 4.64 9.12
N GLU A 62 -21.55 3.81 9.82
CA GLU A 62 -20.95 4.12 11.13
C GLU A 62 -19.45 4.51 11.09
N ILE A 63 -18.86 4.77 9.91
CA ILE A 63 -17.45 5.17 9.80
C ILE A 63 -17.21 6.64 10.21
N GLU A 64 -16.07 6.92 10.86
CA GLU A 64 -15.59 8.29 11.10
C GLU A 64 -15.51 9.11 9.80
N ALA A 65 -16.07 10.33 9.80
CA ALA A 65 -16.16 11.18 8.60
C ALA A 65 -14.82 11.40 7.87
N GLY A 66 -13.69 11.40 8.58
CA GLY A 66 -12.36 11.54 7.98
C GLY A 66 -11.96 10.36 7.10
N ALA A 67 -12.21 9.14 7.57
CA ALA A 67 -11.97 7.92 6.81
C ALA A 67 -12.84 7.85 5.55
N LEU A 68 -14.11 8.23 5.65
CA LEU A 68 -15.07 8.19 4.55
C LEU A 68 -14.65 9.09 3.37
N ALA A 69 -13.98 10.21 3.64
CA ALA A 69 -13.57 11.17 2.61
C ALA A 69 -12.68 10.53 1.53
N GLU A 70 -11.72 9.69 1.91
CA GLU A 70 -10.81 9.02 0.98
C GLU A 70 -11.56 8.04 0.06
N PHE A 71 -12.55 7.33 0.62
CA PHE A 71 -13.40 6.43 -0.16
C PHE A 71 -14.30 7.19 -1.15
N LEU A 72 -14.83 8.35 -0.75
CA LEU A 72 -15.64 9.19 -1.65
C LEU A 72 -14.83 9.74 -2.83
N VAL A 73 -13.55 10.05 -2.63
CA VAL A 73 -12.65 10.44 -3.71
C VAL A 73 -12.53 9.31 -4.73
N ILE A 74 -12.31 8.07 -4.30
CA ILE A 74 -12.24 6.92 -5.21
C ILE A 74 -13.61 6.59 -5.84
N ALA A 75 -14.70 6.69 -5.07
CA ALA A 75 -16.06 6.49 -5.57
C ALA A 75 -16.40 7.44 -6.73
N SER A 76 -16.08 8.72 -6.57
CA SER A 76 -16.34 9.74 -7.60
C SER A 76 -15.52 9.49 -8.87
N ARG A 77 -14.24 9.10 -8.73
CA ARG A 77 -13.39 8.68 -9.86
C ARG A 77 -13.97 7.46 -10.60
N LEU A 78 -14.41 6.42 -9.89
CA LEU A 78 -15.01 5.24 -10.49
C LEU A 78 -16.31 5.54 -11.25
N LEU A 79 -17.16 6.40 -10.68
CA LEU A 79 -18.38 6.86 -11.33
C LEU A 79 -18.07 7.66 -12.60
N TYR A 80 -17.06 8.54 -12.54
CA TYR A 80 -16.60 9.31 -13.69
C TYR A 80 -16.10 8.39 -14.82
N ILE A 81 -15.20 7.45 -14.52
CA ILE A 81 -14.69 6.45 -15.46
C ILE A 81 -15.85 5.65 -16.07
N LYS A 82 -16.76 5.12 -15.25
CA LYS A 82 -17.90 4.33 -15.73
C LYS A 82 -18.84 5.15 -16.63
N SER A 83 -19.14 6.39 -16.24
CA SER A 83 -19.95 7.30 -17.06
C SER A 83 -19.27 7.63 -18.39
N TYR A 84 -17.96 7.87 -18.36
CA TYR A 84 -17.17 8.21 -19.54
C TYR A 84 -17.20 7.09 -20.58
N HIS A 85 -16.98 5.85 -20.15
CA HIS A 85 -16.95 4.70 -21.07
C HIS A 85 -18.34 4.22 -21.53
N LEU A 86 -19.41 4.51 -20.78
CA LEU A 86 -20.77 4.07 -21.13
C LEU A 86 -21.56 5.09 -21.95
N LEU A 87 -21.23 6.38 -21.89
CA LEU A 87 -21.99 7.42 -22.58
C LEU A 87 -21.49 7.63 -24.02
N PRO A 88 -22.39 7.62 -25.03
CA PRO A 88 -22.02 7.99 -26.38
C PRO A 88 -21.88 9.52 -26.47
N LYS A 89 -20.67 10.11 -26.41
CA LYS A 89 -20.45 11.56 -26.66
C LYS A 89 -18.96 11.97 -26.80
N PRO A 90 -18.68 13.19 -27.30
CA PRO A 90 -17.41 13.58 -27.92
C PRO A 90 -16.27 13.71 -26.91
N ARG A 91 -15.05 13.56 -27.43
CA ARG A 91 -13.76 13.60 -26.73
C ARG A 91 -13.70 14.71 -25.66
N PRO A 92 -13.27 14.41 -24.42
CA PRO A 92 -13.10 15.40 -23.37
C PRO A 92 -11.94 16.36 -23.71
N PRO A 93 -11.80 17.49 -22.99
CA PRO A 93 -10.57 18.27 -23.03
C PRO A 93 -9.36 17.39 -22.65
N VAL A 94 -8.23 17.60 -23.34
CA VAL A 94 -7.04 16.72 -23.31
C VAL A 94 -6.49 16.51 -21.88
N ASP A 95 -6.62 17.51 -21.01
CA ASP A 95 -6.12 17.44 -19.62
C ASP A 95 -6.84 16.40 -18.75
N ASP A 96 -8.08 16.01 -19.11
CA ASP A 96 -8.86 15.02 -18.36
C ASP A 96 -8.80 13.62 -18.99
N GLU A 97 -8.14 13.44 -20.15
CA GLU A 97 -8.17 12.16 -20.90
C GLU A 97 -7.59 10.98 -20.11
N GLU A 98 -6.48 11.19 -19.39
CA GLU A 98 -5.79 10.10 -18.67
C GLU A 98 -6.56 9.63 -17.43
N GLU A 99 -7.24 10.56 -16.75
CA GLU A 99 -8.09 10.29 -15.60
C GLU A 99 -9.43 9.67 -16.04
N ALA A 100 -10.02 10.19 -17.14
CA ALA A 100 -11.25 9.67 -17.73
C ALA A 100 -11.09 8.25 -18.30
N SER A 101 -9.94 7.96 -18.92
CA SER A 101 -9.61 6.61 -19.39
C SER A 101 -9.60 5.59 -18.24
N GLY A 102 -9.20 6.03 -17.04
CA GLY A 102 -9.02 5.18 -15.86
C GLY A 102 -7.61 4.58 -15.76
N ASP A 103 -6.73 4.85 -16.73
CA ASP A 103 -5.36 4.33 -16.77
C ASP A 103 -4.51 4.82 -15.59
N ALA A 104 -4.76 6.03 -15.10
CA ALA A 104 -4.13 6.56 -13.90
C ALA A 104 -4.45 5.68 -12.67
N LEU A 105 -5.73 5.33 -12.49
CA LEU A 105 -6.19 4.50 -11.37
C LEU A 105 -5.69 3.05 -11.49
N VAL A 106 -5.66 2.49 -12.70
CA VAL A 106 -5.07 1.16 -12.97
C VAL A 106 -3.59 1.12 -12.56
N ARG A 107 -2.80 2.13 -12.97
CA ARG A 107 -1.38 2.23 -12.58
C ARG A 107 -1.20 2.34 -11.07
N GLN A 108 -2.02 3.15 -10.41
CA GLN A 108 -2.01 3.30 -8.96
C GLN A 108 -2.31 1.97 -8.25
N LEU A 109 -3.25 1.17 -8.75
CA LEU A 109 -3.55 -0.16 -8.21
C LEU A 109 -2.42 -1.16 -8.43
N LEU A 110 -1.78 -1.15 -9.61
CA LEU A 110 -0.63 -2.00 -9.90
C LEU A 110 0.55 -1.68 -8.97
N GLU A 111 0.80 -0.40 -8.73
CA GLU A 111 1.84 0.05 -7.81
C GLU A 111 1.52 -0.35 -6.36
N TYR A 112 0.29 -0.10 -5.91
CA TYR A 112 -0.17 -0.52 -4.59
C TYR A 112 -0.02 -2.03 -4.38
N ARG A 113 -0.42 -2.85 -5.37
CA ARG A 113 -0.25 -4.31 -5.34
C ARG A 113 1.21 -4.72 -5.15
N ARG A 114 2.14 -4.10 -5.89
CA ARG A 114 3.58 -4.40 -5.76
C ARG A 114 4.10 -4.11 -4.36
N PHE A 115 3.70 -2.98 -3.77
CA PHE A 115 4.09 -2.64 -2.41
C PHE A 115 3.46 -3.57 -1.37
N LYS A 116 2.20 -3.98 -1.57
CA LYS A 116 1.52 -4.95 -0.73
C LYS A 116 2.23 -6.31 -0.74
N GLU A 117 2.64 -6.78 -1.92
CA GLU A 117 3.42 -8.01 -2.07
C GLU A 117 4.79 -7.90 -1.39
N ALA A 118 5.49 -6.77 -1.56
CA ALA A 118 6.76 -6.53 -0.89
C ALA A 118 6.62 -6.48 0.64
N ALA A 119 5.58 -5.81 1.15
CA ALA A 119 5.28 -5.77 2.57
C ALA A 119 4.97 -7.16 3.14
N SER A 120 4.20 -7.97 2.40
CA SER A 120 3.92 -9.37 2.77
C SER A 120 5.21 -10.20 2.81
N ALA A 121 6.09 -10.05 1.83
CA ALA A 121 7.38 -10.73 1.82
C ALA A 121 8.25 -10.32 3.02
N LEU A 122 8.30 -9.02 3.36
CA LEU A 122 9.03 -8.54 4.54
C LEU A 122 8.46 -9.10 5.84
N ARG A 123 7.14 -9.11 5.98
CA ARG A 123 6.44 -9.70 7.12
C ARG A 123 6.79 -11.19 7.29
N LEU A 124 6.81 -11.95 6.20
CA LEU A 124 7.23 -13.36 6.24
C LEU A 124 8.67 -13.52 6.73
N ARG A 125 9.58 -12.61 6.35
CA ARG A 125 10.98 -12.64 6.83
C ARG A 125 11.08 -12.35 8.32
N GLU A 126 10.28 -11.40 8.81
CA GLU A 126 10.18 -11.07 10.23
C GLU A 126 9.66 -12.27 11.03
N GLU A 127 8.55 -12.88 10.58
CA GLU A 127 7.94 -14.06 11.20
C GLU A 127 8.88 -15.28 11.18
N ALA A 128 9.66 -15.46 10.12
CA ALA A 128 10.70 -16.47 10.02
C ALA A 128 11.93 -16.20 10.91
N GLY A 129 11.96 -15.06 11.61
CA GLY A 129 13.07 -14.69 12.51
C GLY A 129 14.39 -14.43 11.79
N MET A 130 14.36 -14.10 10.49
CA MET A 130 15.57 -13.79 9.71
C MET A 130 16.15 -12.45 10.13
N ARG A 131 16.91 -12.47 11.23
CA ARG A 131 17.54 -11.30 11.84
C ARG A 131 19.06 -11.38 11.69
N VAL A 132 19.69 -10.23 11.49
CA VAL A 132 21.15 -10.09 11.55
C VAL A 132 21.49 -9.37 12.84
N TYR A 133 22.39 -9.95 13.62
CA TYR A 133 22.90 -9.31 14.84
C TYR A 133 24.26 -8.71 14.52
N LEU A 134 24.40 -7.39 14.68
CA LEU A 134 25.68 -6.72 14.52
C LEU A 134 26.62 -7.17 15.64
N ARG A 135 27.85 -7.56 15.28
CA ARG A 135 28.89 -7.79 16.28
C ARG A 135 29.44 -6.44 16.73
N THR A 136 29.06 -6.00 17.93
CA THR A 136 29.55 -4.75 18.53
C THR A 136 30.93 -4.89 19.18
N ALA A 137 31.37 -6.13 19.45
CA ALA A 137 32.66 -6.38 20.09
C ALA A 137 33.82 -6.31 19.08
N PRO A 138 34.92 -5.62 19.42
CA PRO A 138 36.11 -5.57 18.57
C PRO A 138 36.66 -6.98 18.30
N ARG A 139 37.38 -7.13 17.18
CA ARG A 139 38.09 -8.37 16.88
C ARG A 139 39.08 -8.64 18.02
N PRO A 140 39.11 -9.85 18.62
CA PRO A 140 40.11 -10.17 19.62
C PRO A 140 41.50 -9.99 19.03
N ASP A 141 42.39 -9.36 19.78
CA ASP A 141 43.78 -9.22 19.40
C ASP A 141 44.41 -10.61 19.50
N VAL A 142 44.64 -11.24 18.34
CA VAL A 142 45.36 -12.50 18.27
C VAL A 142 46.81 -12.11 18.05
N GLU A 143 47.63 -12.24 19.09
CA GLU A 143 49.08 -12.10 18.94
C GLU A 143 49.53 -13.04 17.82
N LYS A 144 49.96 -12.47 16.69
CA LYS A 144 50.56 -13.23 15.61
C LYS A 144 51.91 -13.71 16.11
N ARG A 145 51.94 -14.91 16.67
CA ARG A 145 53.19 -15.64 16.85
C ARG A 145 53.74 -15.96 15.47
N LEU A 146 54.61 -15.09 14.97
CA LEU A 146 55.43 -15.38 13.81
C LEU A 146 56.50 -16.36 14.31
N ASP A 147 56.31 -17.64 14.02
CA ASP A 147 57.31 -18.67 14.31
C ASP A 147 58.50 -18.44 13.34
N LEU A 148 59.48 -17.65 13.79
CA LEU A 148 60.71 -17.32 13.04
C LEU A 148 61.77 -18.44 13.14
N SER A 149 61.39 -19.68 13.45
CA SER A 149 62.33 -20.78 13.64
C SER A 149 62.99 -21.30 12.35
N ASN A 150 62.71 -20.68 11.19
CA ASN A 150 63.29 -21.03 9.89
C ASN A 150 63.76 -19.78 9.11
N VAL A 151 64.49 -18.85 9.74
CA VAL A 151 65.29 -17.82 9.06
C VAL A 151 66.73 -17.88 9.58
#